data_AF-Q5LT87-F1
#
_entry.id   AF-Q5LT87-F1
#
_cell.length_a   1.000
_cell.length_b   1.000
_cell.length_c   1.000
_cell.angle_alpha   90.00
_cell.angle_beta   90.00
_cell.angle_gamma   90.00
#
_symmetry.space_group_name_H-M   'P 1'
#
loop_
_entity.id
_entity.type
_entity.pdbx_description
1 polymer ?
#
loop_
_entity_poly.entity_id
_entity_poly.type
_entity_poly.pdbx_seq_one_letter_code
_entity_poly.pdbx_strand_id
1 'polypeptide(L)'
;MSFRIEEKIVLTASDMARLQADLQARGMVPLYPARLIRSVYFDTSGLQMFSDSEEGVLPRKKVRLRRYPEQADAGAVLETKISSVEGRFKTALPVAPETERRLLRQGHFDRDYGTLQAMVAVSYRRAYYSLDGLRITFDRDIAYARPDGQTARREAWTVCELKAPAEAPLDALHHILPVPRRRFSKFCNGVSAVIARA
;
A
#
# COMPACT_ATOMS: atom_id res chain seq x y z
N MET A 1 17.97 -9.14 -8.47
CA MET A 1 16.86 -8.82 -7.55
C MET A 1 17.47 -8.45 -6.21
N SER A 2 17.09 -7.34 -5.58
CA SER A 2 17.53 -7.07 -4.20
C SER A 2 16.40 -7.43 -3.23
N PHE A 3 16.69 -8.39 -2.35
CA PHE A 3 15.86 -8.63 -1.18
C PHE A 3 15.92 -7.39 -0.28
N ARG A 4 14.83 -7.12 0.42
CA ARG A 4 14.75 -5.99 1.36
C ARG A 4 13.81 -6.31 2.49
N ILE A 5 14.11 -5.79 3.66
CA ILE A 5 13.21 -5.81 4.81
C ILE A 5 12.17 -4.70 4.60
N GLU A 6 10.89 -5.01 4.80
CA GLU A 6 9.80 -4.04 4.76
C GLU A 6 8.91 -4.20 5.99
N GLU A 7 8.96 -3.21 6.88
CA GLU A 7 8.12 -3.16 8.07
C GLU A 7 7.03 -2.11 7.92
N LYS A 8 5.83 -2.40 8.46
CA LYS A 8 4.74 -1.43 8.56
C LYS A 8 4.24 -1.39 9.99
N ILE A 9 4.09 -0.19 10.49
CA ILE A 9 3.71 0.10 11.86
C ILE A 9 2.52 1.02 11.81
N VAL A 10 1.47 0.67 12.56
CA VAL A 10 0.28 1.51 12.65
C VAL A 10 0.37 2.34 13.91
N LEU A 11 0.09 3.63 13.77
CA LEU A 11 0.30 4.64 14.81
C LEU A 11 -0.95 5.49 14.95
N THR A 12 -1.13 6.12 16.10
CA THR A 12 -2.03 7.27 16.19
C THR A 12 -1.41 8.48 15.49
N ALA A 13 -2.20 9.53 15.24
CA ALA A 13 -1.66 10.78 14.70
C ALA A 13 -0.61 11.42 15.64
N SER A 14 -0.84 11.34 16.96
CA SER A 14 0.10 11.85 17.97
C SER A 14 1.40 11.04 17.97
N ASP A 15 1.33 9.71 17.93
CA ASP A 15 2.53 8.85 17.91
C ASP A 15 3.34 9.06 16.63
N MET A 16 2.67 9.21 15.49
CA MET A 16 3.37 9.52 14.23
C MET A 16 4.07 10.87 14.31
N ALA A 17 3.45 11.90 14.87
CA ALA A 17 4.08 13.22 15.03
C ALA A 17 5.33 13.15 15.92
N ARG A 18 5.22 12.45 17.07
CA ARG A 18 6.35 12.23 17.99
C ARG A 18 7.49 11.46 17.33
N LEU A 19 7.17 10.35 16.67
CA LEU A 19 8.14 9.53 15.96
C LEU A 19 8.82 10.31 14.83
N GLN A 20 8.06 11.09 14.06
CA GLN A 20 8.62 11.88 12.97
C GLN A 20 9.60 12.94 13.51
N ALA A 21 9.26 13.61 14.61
CA ALA A 21 10.14 14.59 15.25
C ALA A 21 11.43 13.95 15.79
N ASP A 22 11.34 12.79 16.46
CA ASP A 22 12.51 12.04 16.94
C ASP A 22 13.45 11.66 15.79
N LEU A 23 12.89 11.09 14.71
CA LEU A 23 13.70 10.70 13.55
C LEU A 23 14.31 11.91 12.85
N GLN A 24 13.62 13.04 12.80
CA GLN A 24 14.18 14.29 12.26
C GLN A 24 15.34 14.80 13.11
N ALA A 25 15.24 14.75 14.44
CA ALA A 25 16.34 15.08 15.35
C ALA A 25 17.56 14.17 15.15
N ARG A 26 17.34 12.94 14.69
CA ARG A 26 18.37 11.95 14.33
C ARG A 26 18.91 12.09 12.91
N GLY A 27 18.53 13.14 12.17
CA GLY A 27 19.05 13.41 10.82
C GLY A 27 18.19 12.87 9.68
N MET A 28 16.93 12.52 9.91
CA MET A 28 16.02 12.09 8.85
C MET A 28 15.70 13.25 7.89
N VAL A 29 15.98 13.06 6.60
CA VAL A 29 15.82 14.08 5.57
C VAL A 29 14.68 13.76 4.60
N PRO A 30 13.94 14.75 4.08
CA PRO A 30 12.95 14.53 3.03
C PRO A 30 13.59 13.96 1.76
N LEU A 31 13.00 12.91 1.19
CA LEU A 31 13.49 12.28 -0.03
C LEU A 31 12.74 12.76 -1.28
N TYR A 32 11.42 12.94 -1.15
CA TYR A 32 10.54 13.44 -2.21
C TYR A 32 9.40 14.28 -1.61
N PRO A 33 8.80 15.20 -2.39
CA PRO A 33 7.59 15.89 -1.97
C PRO A 33 6.48 14.91 -1.59
N ALA A 34 5.68 15.27 -0.59
CA ALA A 34 4.51 14.50 -0.22
C ALA A 34 3.50 14.45 -1.37
N ARG A 35 2.78 13.33 -1.53
CA ARG A 35 1.84 13.15 -2.64
C ARG A 35 0.56 12.47 -2.17
N LEU A 36 -0.57 12.89 -2.70
CA LEU A 36 -1.79 12.11 -2.65
C LEU A 36 -1.67 10.90 -3.59
N ILE A 37 -1.94 9.71 -3.05
CA ILE A 37 -1.98 8.46 -3.81
C ILE A 37 -3.40 7.93 -3.75
N ARG A 38 -3.93 7.50 -4.91
CA ARG A 38 -5.17 6.73 -4.98
C ARG A 38 -4.90 5.42 -5.70
N SER A 39 -5.40 4.32 -5.16
CA SER A 39 -5.27 2.99 -5.76
C SER A 39 -6.60 2.26 -5.71
N VAL A 40 -7.07 1.75 -6.85
CA VAL A 40 -8.21 0.83 -6.93
C VAL A 40 -7.65 -0.58 -6.99
N TYR A 41 -7.95 -1.40 -6.00
CA TYR A 41 -7.57 -2.81 -5.96
C TYR A 41 -8.63 -3.66 -6.67
N PHE A 42 -8.15 -4.66 -7.37
CA PHE A 42 -8.96 -5.63 -8.07
C PHE A 42 -8.94 -6.96 -7.31
N ASP A 43 -10.07 -7.65 -7.31
CA ASP A 43 -10.21 -8.99 -6.75
C ASP A 43 -11.26 -9.77 -7.55
N THR A 44 -11.29 -11.08 -7.38
CA THR A 44 -12.38 -11.95 -7.85
C THR A 44 -13.70 -11.58 -7.17
N SER A 45 -14.82 -11.98 -7.78
CA SER A 45 -16.15 -11.82 -7.16
C SER A 45 -16.26 -12.54 -5.81
N GLY A 46 -15.52 -13.62 -5.63
CA GLY A 46 -15.44 -14.39 -4.38
C GLY A 46 -14.38 -13.89 -3.37
N LEU A 47 -13.73 -12.75 -3.62
CA LEU A 47 -12.70 -12.17 -2.73
C LEU A 47 -11.49 -13.08 -2.46
N GLN A 48 -11.13 -13.95 -3.42
CA GLN A 48 -10.03 -14.90 -3.27
C GLN A 48 -8.68 -14.22 -2.96
N MET A 49 -8.32 -13.10 -3.62
CA MET A 49 -7.04 -12.42 -3.33
C MET A 49 -7.01 -11.81 -1.92
N PHE A 50 -8.17 -11.34 -1.45
CA PHE A 50 -8.36 -10.89 -0.08
C PHE A 50 -8.16 -12.04 0.91
N SER A 51 -8.84 -13.18 0.71
CA SER A 51 -8.71 -14.37 1.58
C SER A 51 -7.29 -14.89 1.63
N ASP A 52 -6.65 -15.12 0.47
CA ASP A 52 -5.25 -15.57 0.38
C ASP A 52 -4.31 -14.60 1.10
N SER A 53 -4.60 -13.30 0.98
CA SER A 53 -3.82 -12.30 1.67
C SER A 53 -3.97 -12.43 3.18
N GLU A 54 -5.20 -12.49 3.69
CA GLU A 54 -5.51 -12.55 5.13
C GLU A 54 -4.95 -13.80 5.80
N GLU A 55 -5.12 -14.96 5.17
CA GLU A 55 -4.59 -16.24 5.62
C GLU A 55 -3.06 -16.33 5.44
N GLY A 56 -2.49 -15.48 4.57
CA GLY A 56 -1.06 -15.46 4.32
C GLY A 56 -0.56 -16.56 3.38
N VAL A 57 -1.45 -17.15 2.58
CA VAL A 57 -1.17 -18.18 1.58
C VAL A 57 -0.14 -17.68 0.56
N LEU A 58 0.69 -18.60 0.06
CA LEU A 58 1.70 -18.36 -0.98
C LEU A 58 1.57 -19.43 -2.08
N PRO A 59 1.73 -19.08 -3.37
CA PRO A 59 1.88 -17.71 -3.87
C PRO A 59 0.55 -16.93 -3.79
N ARG A 60 0.63 -15.61 -3.66
CA ARG A 60 -0.54 -14.72 -3.69
C ARG A 60 -0.27 -13.46 -4.48
N LYS A 61 -1.34 -12.86 -5.01
CA LYS A 61 -1.27 -11.62 -5.78
C LYS A 61 -2.09 -10.48 -5.18
N LYS A 62 -1.67 -9.26 -5.51
CA LYS A 62 -2.48 -8.05 -5.37
C LYS A 62 -2.36 -7.25 -6.66
N VAL A 63 -3.50 -7.04 -7.33
CA VAL A 63 -3.59 -6.24 -8.55
C VAL A 63 -4.25 -4.90 -8.21
N ARG A 64 -3.65 -3.79 -8.67
CA ARG A 64 -4.21 -2.46 -8.44
C ARG A 64 -3.93 -1.50 -9.58
N LEU A 65 -4.87 -0.61 -9.83
CA LEU A 65 -4.67 0.57 -10.65
C LEU A 65 -4.36 1.76 -9.76
N ARG A 66 -3.15 2.33 -9.88
CA ARG A 66 -2.68 3.44 -9.06
C ARG A 66 -2.58 4.72 -9.88
N ARG A 67 -3.00 5.83 -9.28
CA ARG A 67 -2.84 7.20 -9.80
C ARG A 67 -2.33 8.16 -8.73
N TYR A 68 -1.78 9.28 -9.17
CA TYR A 68 -1.41 10.41 -8.33
C TYR A 68 -2.35 11.57 -8.66
N PRO A 69 -3.45 11.78 -7.91
CA PRO A 69 -4.50 12.72 -8.31
C PRO A 69 -4.04 14.18 -8.44
N GLU A 70 -2.99 14.57 -7.72
CA GLU A 70 -2.42 15.92 -7.74
C GLU A 70 -1.40 16.12 -8.88
N GLN A 71 -1.19 15.11 -9.73
CA GLN A 71 -0.26 15.16 -10.87
C GLN A 71 -1.08 14.94 -12.14
N ALA A 72 -1.53 16.03 -12.77
CA ALA A 72 -2.46 15.99 -13.90
C ALA A 72 -1.96 15.13 -15.07
N ASP A 73 -0.65 15.19 -15.36
CA ASP A 73 -0.03 14.43 -16.46
C ASP A 73 0.39 13.01 -16.06
N ALA A 74 0.24 12.63 -14.78
CA ALA A 74 0.57 11.29 -14.32
C ALA A 74 -0.59 10.33 -14.65
N GLY A 75 -0.45 9.62 -15.76
CA GLY A 75 -1.34 8.52 -16.13
C GLY A 75 -1.44 7.44 -15.06
N ALA A 76 -2.48 6.62 -15.15
CA ALA A 76 -2.65 5.50 -14.24
C ALA A 76 -1.64 4.38 -14.52
N VAL A 77 -1.28 3.63 -13.50
CA VAL A 77 -0.36 2.50 -13.58
C VAL A 77 -1.03 1.25 -13.03
N LEU A 78 -1.15 0.21 -13.85
CA LEU A 78 -1.57 -1.11 -13.41
C LEU A 78 -0.37 -1.81 -12.77
N GLU A 79 -0.45 -2.02 -11.46
CA GLU A 79 0.59 -2.69 -10.68
C GLU A 79 0.10 -4.07 -10.24
N THR A 80 0.90 -5.10 -10.51
CA THR A 80 0.70 -6.46 -9.96
C THR A 80 1.83 -6.77 -8.99
N LYS A 81 1.48 -7.12 -7.75
CA LYS A 81 2.43 -7.56 -6.72
C LYS A 81 2.21 -9.03 -6.44
N ILE A 82 3.26 -9.82 -6.62
CA ILE A 82 3.26 -11.26 -6.34
C ILE A 82 4.14 -11.50 -5.12
N SER A 83 3.63 -12.25 -4.14
CA SER A 83 4.42 -12.78 -3.04
C SER A 83 4.45 -14.30 -3.17
N SER A 84 5.63 -14.88 -3.24
CA SER A 84 5.86 -16.33 -3.30
C SER A 84 6.90 -16.74 -2.25
N VAL A 85 7.24 -18.03 -2.22
CA VAL A 85 8.27 -18.57 -1.32
C VAL A 85 9.66 -18.05 -1.69
N GLU A 86 9.90 -17.84 -2.98
CA GLU A 86 11.16 -17.36 -3.56
C GLU A 86 11.34 -15.84 -3.42
N GLY A 87 10.29 -15.10 -3.09
CA GLY A 87 10.36 -13.68 -2.82
C GLY A 87 9.16 -12.87 -3.28
N ARG A 88 9.38 -11.58 -3.50
CA ARG A 88 8.34 -10.63 -3.92
C ARG A 88 8.68 -9.98 -5.25
N PHE A 89 7.73 -10.05 -6.17
CA PHE A 89 7.84 -9.50 -7.51
C PHE A 89 6.80 -8.41 -7.70
N LYS A 90 7.16 -7.35 -8.44
CA LYS A 90 6.22 -6.29 -8.80
C LYS A 90 6.40 -5.91 -10.25
N THR A 91 5.32 -5.94 -11.02
CA THR A 91 5.23 -5.32 -12.33
C THR A 91 4.45 -4.01 -12.23
N ALA A 92 4.76 -3.07 -13.12
CA ALA A 92 4.10 -1.78 -13.19
C ALA A 92 3.99 -1.37 -14.66
N LEU A 93 2.76 -1.32 -15.19
CA LEU A 93 2.47 -0.99 -16.57
C LEU A 93 1.68 0.32 -16.63
N PRO A 94 2.22 1.40 -17.22
CA PRO A 94 1.44 2.59 -17.52
C PRO A 94 0.25 2.23 -18.42
N VAL A 95 -0.92 2.80 -18.15
CA VAL A 95 -2.11 2.56 -18.96
C VAL A 95 -2.66 3.88 -19.50
N ALA A 96 -3.15 3.84 -20.75
CA ALA A 96 -3.86 4.95 -21.35
C ALA A 96 -5.22 5.18 -20.64
N PRO A 97 -5.76 6.41 -20.67
CA PRO A 97 -7.04 6.74 -20.01
C PRO A 97 -8.21 5.83 -20.41
N GLU A 98 -8.28 5.42 -21.67
CA GLU A 98 -9.32 4.53 -22.21
C GLU A 98 -9.21 3.13 -21.59
N THR A 99 -7.97 2.66 -21.42
CA THR A 99 -7.69 1.36 -20.78
C THR A 99 -8.01 1.41 -19.31
N GLU A 100 -7.67 2.49 -18.60
CA GLU A 100 -8.10 2.71 -17.21
C GLU A 100 -9.62 2.63 -17.09
N ARG A 101 -10.37 3.38 -17.91
CA ARG A 101 -11.83 3.38 -17.89
C ARG A 101 -12.42 2.01 -18.20
N ARG A 102 -11.77 1.24 -19.08
CA ARG A 102 -12.16 -0.15 -19.39
C ARG A 102 -11.92 -1.07 -18.20
N LEU A 103 -10.73 -1.03 -17.61
CA LEU A 103 -10.37 -1.85 -16.45
C LEU A 103 -11.32 -1.59 -15.27
N LEU A 104 -11.60 -0.32 -14.97
CA LEU A 104 -12.50 0.02 -13.87
C LEU A 104 -13.95 -0.43 -14.08
N ARG A 105 -14.42 -0.51 -15.34
CA ARG A 105 -15.82 -0.89 -15.66
C ARG A 105 -16.00 -2.38 -15.93
N GLN A 106 -15.04 -3.00 -16.61
CA GLN A 106 -15.13 -4.38 -17.11
C GLN A 106 -14.23 -5.35 -16.34
N GLY A 107 -13.30 -4.83 -15.53
CA GLY A 107 -12.35 -5.64 -14.78
C GLY A 107 -11.05 -5.92 -15.54
N HIS A 108 -10.25 -6.81 -14.97
CA HIS A 108 -8.95 -7.26 -15.45
C HIS A 108 -8.89 -8.78 -15.43
N PHE A 109 -8.41 -9.41 -16.50
CA PHE A 109 -8.18 -10.86 -16.50
C PHE A 109 -6.78 -11.16 -15.96
N ASP A 110 -6.70 -11.93 -14.88
CA ASP A 110 -5.46 -12.53 -14.39
C ASP A 110 -5.47 -14.04 -14.66
N ARG A 111 -4.31 -14.59 -15.03
CA ARG A 111 -4.19 -16.00 -15.38
C ARG A 111 -4.52 -16.96 -14.24
N ASP A 112 -4.19 -16.59 -13.00
CA ASP A 112 -4.29 -17.50 -11.84
C ASP A 112 -5.60 -17.31 -11.09
N TYR A 113 -6.16 -16.09 -11.13
CA TYR A 113 -7.39 -15.73 -10.42
C TYR A 113 -8.60 -15.54 -11.35
N GLY A 114 -8.42 -15.60 -12.67
CA GLY A 114 -9.48 -15.36 -13.64
C GLY A 114 -9.90 -13.88 -13.70
N THR A 115 -11.21 -13.64 -13.80
CA THR A 115 -11.75 -12.28 -13.94
C THR A 115 -11.73 -11.55 -12.60
N LEU A 116 -11.03 -10.41 -12.56
CA LEU A 116 -10.97 -9.51 -11.42
C LEU A 116 -11.81 -8.27 -11.68
N GLN A 117 -12.55 -7.83 -10.67
CA GLN A 117 -13.35 -6.62 -10.69
C GLN A 117 -12.73 -5.57 -9.77
N ALA A 118 -12.94 -4.29 -10.10
CA ALA A 118 -12.58 -3.21 -9.20
C ALA A 118 -13.36 -3.39 -7.89
N MET A 119 -12.65 -3.54 -6.78
CA MET A 119 -13.25 -3.96 -5.50
C MET A 119 -13.18 -2.87 -4.43
N VAL A 120 -12.02 -2.24 -4.26
CA VAL A 120 -11.85 -1.20 -3.23
C VAL A 120 -10.88 -0.12 -3.67
N ALA A 121 -11.29 1.13 -3.53
CA ALA A 121 -10.43 2.29 -3.68
C ALA A 121 -9.79 2.65 -2.33
N VAL A 122 -8.50 2.92 -2.35
CA VAL A 122 -7.70 3.34 -1.19
C VAL A 122 -7.00 4.65 -1.54
N SER A 123 -7.17 5.68 -0.71
CA SER A 123 -6.41 6.94 -0.82
C SER A 123 -5.69 7.29 0.46
N TYR A 124 -4.55 7.96 0.34
CA TYR A 124 -3.74 8.45 1.47
C TYR A 124 -2.71 9.47 0.98
N ARG A 125 -2.26 10.35 1.89
CA ARG A 125 -1.13 11.25 1.67
C ARG A 125 0.14 10.58 2.18
N ARG A 126 1.14 10.41 1.32
CA ARG A 126 2.43 9.81 1.67
C ARG A 126 3.54 10.85 1.69
N ALA A 127 4.27 10.94 2.79
CA ALA A 127 5.54 11.65 2.89
C ALA A 127 6.71 10.66 2.83
N TYR A 128 7.84 11.08 2.24
CA TYR A 128 9.00 10.22 1.97
C TYR A 128 10.25 10.81 2.59
N TYR A 129 10.98 9.98 3.32
CA TYR A 129 12.20 10.36 4.00
C TYR A 129 13.30 9.31 3.84
N SER A 130 14.52 9.75 4.07
CA SER A 130 15.71 8.92 4.17
C SER A 130 16.38 9.15 5.53
N LEU A 131 16.85 8.08 6.15
CA LEU A 131 17.66 8.11 7.37
C LEU A 131 18.69 6.98 7.26
N ASP A 132 19.98 7.30 7.27
CA ASP A 132 21.08 6.31 7.19
C ASP A 132 20.93 5.30 6.03
N GLY A 133 20.48 5.78 4.86
CA GLY A 133 20.22 4.93 3.69
C GLY A 133 18.93 4.09 3.77
N LEU A 134 18.21 4.14 4.89
CA LEU A 134 16.90 3.53 5.05
C LEU A 134 15.82 4.44 4.50
N ARG A 135 14.82 3.85 3.83
CA ARG A 135 13.67 4.60 3.35
C ARG A 135 12.52 4.51 4.32
N ILE A 136 12.10 5.65 4.85
CA ILE A 136 10.97 5.77 5.77
C ILE A 136 9.84 6.52 5.07
N THR A 137 8.61 6.04 5.21
CA THR A 137 7.43 6.74 4.67
C THR A 137 6.34 6.82 5.71
N PHE A 138 5.65 7.96 5.73
CA PHE A 138 4.52 8.20 6.62
C PHE A 138 3.26 8.39 5.78
N ASP A 139 2.28 7.51 5.98
CA ASP A 139 0.98 7.55 5.33
C ASP A 139 -0.07 8.08 6.31
N ARG A 140 -0.71 9.18 5.93
CA ARG A 140 -1.80 9.84 6.68
C ARG A 140 -3.06 9.94 5.82
N ASP A 141 -4.17 10.33 6.46
CA ASP A 141 -5.47 10.52 5.79
C ASP A 141 -5.90 9.28 4.99
N ILE A 142 -5.70 8.09 5.58
CA ILE A 142 -6.04 6.85 4.93
C ILE A 142 -7.57 6.76 4.83
N ALA A 143 -8.07 6.60 3.61
CA ALA A 143 -9.48 6.42 3.34
C ALA A 143 -9.69 5.23 2.40
N TYR A 144 -10.81 4.55 2.64
CA TYR A 144 -11.29 3.43 1.86
C TYR A 144 -12.63 3.79 1.27
N ALA A 145 -12.86 3.41 0.02
CA ALA A 145 -14.16 3.57 -0.60
C ALA A 145 -14.48 2.42 -1.54
N ARG A 146 -15.76 2.13 -1.73
CA ARG A 146 -16.19 1.34 -2.89
C ARG A 146 -15.88 2.10 -4.18
N PRO A 147 -15.57 1.42 -5.29
CA PRO A 147 -15.24 2.08 -6.56
C PRO A 147 -16.36 2.97 -7.12
N ASP A 148 -17.61 2.67 -6.77
CA ASP A 148 -18.80 3.48 -7.06
C ASP A 148 -18.88 4.80 -6.26
N GLY A 149 -18.04 4.97 -5.23
CA GLY A 149 -17.99 6.13 -4.36
C GLY A 149 -19.06 6.19 -3.27
N GLN A 150 -19.97 5.20 -3.17
CA GLN A 150 -21.14 5.28 -2.29
C GLN A 150 -20.82 5.02 -0.82
N THR A 151 -19.86 4.14 -0.55
CA THR A 151 -19.40 3.83 0.81
C THR A 151 -17.97 4.30 0.96
N ALA A 152 -17.73 5.25 1.87
CA ALA A 152 -16.39 5.72 2.21
C ALA A 152 -16.17 5.67 3.72
N ARG A 153 -14.99 5.19 4.14
CA ARG A 153 -14.55 5.17 5.53
C ARG A 153 -13.16 5.79 5.62
N ARG A 154 -12.99 6.70 6.59
CA ARG A 154 -11.67 7.24 6.94
C ARG A 154 -11.14 6.51 8.15
N GLU A 155 -9.86 6.21 8.13
CA GLU A 155 -9.16 5.63 9.26
C GLU A 155 -8.59 6.74 10.15
N ALA A 156 -8.71 6.55 11.46
CA ALA A 156 -8.13 7.46 12.45
C ALA A 156 -6.62 7.24 12.63
N TRP A 157 -6.13 6.06 12.26
CA TRP A 157 -4.73 5.68 12.39
C TRP A 157 -3.91 6.04 11.16
N THR A 158 -2.61 6.19 11.37
CA THR A 158 -1.61 6.48 10.37
C THR A 158 -0.64 5.30 10.25
N VAL A 159 0.18 5.26 9.20
CA VAL A 159 1.10 4.14 8.98
C VAL A 159 2.51 4.66 8.71
N CYS A 160 3.47 4.19 9.48
CA CYS A 160 4.89 4.30 9.16
C CYS A 160 5.32 3.02 8.41
N GLU A 161 6.02 3.16 7.29
CA GLU A 161 6.64 2.05 6.55
C GLU A 161 8.14 2.30 6.45
N LEU A 162 8.93 1.33 6.92
CA LEU A 162 10.39 1.33 6.83
C LEU A 162 10.84 0.30 5.80
N LYS A 163 11.82 0.66 4.98
CA LYS A 163 12.48 -0.24 4.03
C LYS A 163 13.98 -0.19 4.21
N ALA A 164 14.57 -1.37 4.42
CA ALA A 164 16.00 -1.55 4.64
C ALA A 164 16.55 -2.61 3.68
N PRO A 165 17.87 -2.60 3.40
CA PRO A 165 18.56 -3.73 2.77
C PRO A 165 18.28 -5.05 3.51
N ALA A 166 18.42 -6.19 2.82
CA ALA A 166 18.17 -7.50 3.44
C ALA A 166 19.16 -7.84 4.55
N GLU A 167 20.36 -7.26 4.47
CA GLU A 167 21.49 -7.47 5.36
C GLU A 167 21.44 -6.53 6.58
N ALA A 168 20.45 -5.64 6.67
CA ALA A 168 20.34 -4.69 7.77
C ALA A 168 20.06 -5.43 9.11
N PRO A 169 20.82 -5.16 10.18
CA PRO A 169 20.59 -5.78 11.47
C PRO A 169 19.20 -5.43 12.02
N LEU A 170 18.40 -6.45 12.37
CA LEU A 170 17.03 -6.26 12.86
C LEU A 170 16.98 -5.40 14.14
N ASP A 171 17.94 -5.58 15.05
CA ASP A 171 18.02 -4.80 16.28
C ASP A 171 18.20 -3.31 15.98
N ALA A 172 19.01 -2.96 14.98
CA ALA A 172 19.16 -1.57 14.56
C ALA A 172 17.83 -0.99 14.03
N LEU A 173 17.06 -1.77 13.27
CA LEU A 173 15.73 -1.36 12.81
C LEU A 173 14.74 -1.21 13.97
N HIS A 174 14.82 -2.08 14.97
CA HIS A 174 14.01 -2.02 16.18
C HIS A 174 14.36 -0.82 17.05
N HIS A 175 15.63 -0.43 17.14
CA HIS A 175 16.06 0.81 17.79
C HIS A 175 15.59 2.07 17.06
N ILE A 176 15.50 2.03 15.72
CA ILE A 176 14.97 3.16 14.94
C ILE A 176 13.46 3.27 15.12
N LEU A 177 12.74 2.14 15.12
CA LEU A 177 11.29 2.09 15.27
C LEU A 177 10.91 1.16 16.43
N PRO A 178 10.93 1.64 17.69
CA PRO A 178 10.66 0.82 18.87
C PRO A 178 9.15 0.65 19.10
N VAL A 179 8.40 0.30 18.06
CA VAL A 179 6.94 0.14 18.11
C VAL A 179 6.56 -1.29 17.73
N PRO A 180 5.59 -1.93 18.41
CA PRO A 180 5.14 -3.27 18.07
C PRO A 180 4.74 -3.40 16.60
N ARG A 181 5.23 -4.46 15.97
CA ARG A 181 4.94 -4.77 14.58
C ARG A 181 3.61 -5.50 14.51
N ARG A 182 2.80 -5.19 13.48
CA ARG A 182 1.61 -5.98 13.15
C ARG A 182 1.48 -6.15 11.64
N ARG A 183 0.92 -7.28 11.22
CA ARG A 183 0.56 -7.48 9.80
C ARG A 183 -0.41 -6.38 9.40
N PHE A 184 -0.08 -5.64 8.34
CA PHE A 184 -0.89 -4.53 7.86
C PHE A 184 -0.96 -4.50 6.34
N SER A 185 -2.19 -4.43 5.83
CA SER A 185 -2.48 -4.36 4.41
C SER A 185 -3.60 -3.36 4.18
N LYS A 186 -3.29 -2.23 3.53
CA LYS A 186 -4.33 -1.24 3.16
C LYS A 186 -5.44 -1.85 2.30
N PHE A 187 -5.11 -2.84 1.49
CA PHE A 187 -6.09 -3.58 0.68
C PHE A 187 -7.04 -4.39 1.55
N CYS A 188 -6.50 -5.24 2.43
CA CYS A 188 -7.31 -6.13 3.26
C CYS A 188 -8.17 -5.32 4.22
N ASN A 189 -7.56 -4.34 4.90
CA ASN A 189 -8.30 -3.41 5.76
C ASN A 189 -9.39 -2.66 5.00
N GLY A 190 -9.12 -2.25 3.75
CA GLY A 190 -10.11 -1.61 2.89
C GLY A 190 -11.29 -2.53 2.57
N VAL A 191 -11.04 -3.75 2.12
CA VAL A 191 -12.10 -4.75 1.86
C VAL A 191 -12.91 -5.03 3.12
N SER A 192 -12.27 -5.28 4.26
CA SER A 192 -12.96 -5.48 5.54
C SER A 192 -13.78 -4.27 5.99
N ALA A 193 -13.35 -3.05 5.65
CA ALA A 193 -14.00 -1.83 6.07
C ALA A 193 -15.25 -1.47 5.27
N VAL A 194 -15.26 -1.73 3.94
CA VAL A 194 -16.33 -1.24 3.05
C VAL A 194 -17.04 -2.33 2.24
N ILE A 195 -16.53 -3.57 2.24
CA ILE A 195 -17.12 -4.71 1.52
C ILE A 195 -17.65 -5.75 2.51
N ALA A 196 -16.77 -6.33 3.34
CA ALA A 196 -17.11 -7.50 4.17
C ALA A 196 -17.91 -7.20 5.45
N ARG A 197 -18.22 -5.92 5.72
CA ARG A 197 -19.04 -5.47 6.86
C ARG A 197 -20.37 -4.82 6.42
N ALA A 198 -20.80 -5.08 5.19
CA ALA A 198 -22.11 -4.68 4.69
C ALA A 198 -23.13 -5.81 4.84
#